data_AF-A0A950CI61-F1
#
_entry.id   AF-A0A950CI61-F1
#
_cell.length_a   1.000
_cell.length_b   1.000
_cell.length_c   1.000
_cell.angle_alpha   90.00
_cell.angle_beta   90.00
_cell.angle_gamma   90.00
#
_symmetry.space_group_name_H-M   'P 1'
#
loop_
_entity.id
_entity.type
_entity.pdbx_description
1 polymer ?
#
loop_
_entity_poly.entity_id
_entity_poly.type
_entity_poly.pdbx_seq_one_letter_code
_entity_poly.pdbx_strand_id
1 'polypeptide(L)'
;MKNLGEAISGSTFLKAPKAAHEHSLCRVEIAENAKTLSASERVVEAVRNIVGEEFQPGMRALILTGSLARDEATWLHEKGRQRLAGDVELIAVFSEHDRLPSAGSIAALKRAVDKWLHESGLEVHIGLSPVRPRYLRSLKPHIFAYELLEHGRVIWGDKNILSLAPQFSPVDIPLEDGFRLLMNRIIELLEALCTSQPGMLTPRIYSELVHYRSIKLWIDMATSFLLFQGQYEPTYRRRADKLAQMASSAQAYSDGVADAPILLDRFTRQVSLATDYKLGKTKGIGTISLKNLRSLIVDAHSIWRWELRRLTGSDDGADDNEMLKRWLKSQVISGRIRGWAATAKRYGLRRSTRMLPRWVRLGLKGSPRRLVYAVASQLFFAMNSTLPDKNDSGSGTGLKASLAIGELPVVTNSGTENSWRGIGQAMAWNYHQFLESTRS
;
A
#
# COMPACT_ATOMS: atom_id res chain seq x y z
N MET A 1 39.14 81.87 -3.31
CA MET A 1 39.23 80.44 -3.70
C MET A 1 38.25 79.64 -2.87
N LYS A 2 37.48 78.78 -3.54
CA LYS A 2 36.39 77.90 -3.07
C LYS A 2 34.98 78.48 -3.07
N ASN A 3 34.13 77.66 -3.67
CA ASN A 3 32.84 77.86 -4.28
C ASN A 3 31.94 76.71 -3.77
N LEU A 4 30.62 76.90 -3.89
CA LEU A 4 29.51 75.93 -3.81
C LEU A 4 29.10 75.45 -2.39
N GLY A 5 27.81 75.42 -2.02
CA GLY A 5 26.57 75.52 -2.78
C GLY A 5 25.71 74.25 -2.64
N GLU A 6 24.60 74.38 -1.91
CA GLU A 6 23.28 73.72 -2.03
C GLU A 6 23.11 72.19 -2.32
N ALA A 7 22.49 71.52 -1.33
CA ALA A 7 21.13 70.95 -1.35
C ALA A 7 20.73 69.69 -2.18
N ILE A 8 19.72 69.01 -1.59
CA ILE A 8 18.67 68.14 -2.16
C ILE A 8 18.86 66.60 -2.09
N SER A 9 18.26 66.02 -1.04
CA SER A 9 17.24 64.94 -1.06
C SER A 9 17.14 64.05 -2.31
N GLY A 10 17.43 62.76 -2.14
CA GLY A 10 17.02 61.70 -3.07
C GLY A 10 16.84 60.37 -2.34
N SER A 11 15.60 60.07 -1.94
CA SER A 11 15.20 58.76 -1.43
C SER A 11 15.25 57.74 -2.56
N THR A 12 16.08 56.72 -2.41
CA THR A 12 16.13 55.60 -3.35
C THR A 12 15.14 54.53 -2.89
N PHE A 13 13.96 54.53 -3.50
CA PHE A 13 13.01 53.42 -3.42
C PHE A 13 13.68 52.14 -3.96
N LEU A 14 13.98 51.20 -3.07
CA LEU A 14 14.27 49.82 -3.42
C LEU A 14 13.01 49.20 -4.03
N LYS A 15 13.00 49.03 -5.36
CA LYS A 15 12.02 48.21 -6.07
C LYS A 15 12.07 46.79 -5.49
N ALA A 16 10.98 46.37 -4.84
CA ALA A 16 10.74 44.98 -4.51
C ALA A 16 10.76 44.12 -5.79
N PRO A 17 11.24 42.86 -5.73
CA PRO A 17 11.37 42.01 -6.91
C PRO A 17 9.98 41.66 -7.47
N LYS A 18 9.73 41.98 -8.74
CA LYS A 18 8.50 41.66 -9.51
C LYS A 18 8.05 40.20 -9.38
N ALA A 19 8.98 39.26 -9.20
CA ALA A 19 8.68 37.83 -9.05
C ALA A 19 7.78 37.50 -7.85
N ALA A 20 7.91 38.20 -6.71
CA ALA A 20 7.08 37.92 -5.54
C ALA A 20 5.61 38.32 -5.73
N HIS A 21 5.34 39.30 -6.59
CA HIS A 21 4.00 39.81 -6.85
C HIS A 21 3.26 38.95 -7.90
N GLU A 22 3.96 38.48 -8.93
CA GLU A 22 3.44 37.53 -9.92
C GLU A 22 3.13 36.16 -9.30
N HIS A 23 3.98 35.66 -8.40
CA HIS A 23 3.69 34.45 -7.61
C HIS A 23 2.47 34.61 -6.67
N SER A 24 2.22 35.82 -6.17
CA SER A 24 1.07 36.11 -5.30
C SER A 24 -0.23 36.22 -6.10
N LEU A 25 -0.21 36.79 -7.30
CA LEU A 25 -1.39 36.94 -8.16
C LEU A 25 -1.81 35.60 -8.78
N CYS A 26 -0.86 34.78 -9.23
CA CYS A 26 -1.14 33.43 -9.71
C CYS A 26 -1.78 32.55 -8.61
N ARG A 27 -1.33 32.69 -7.35
CA ARG A 27 -1.94 32.00 -6.20
C ARG A 27 -3.38 32.44 -5.89
N VAL A 28 -3.73 33.70 -6.14
CA VAL A 28 -5.07 34.24 -5.87
C VAL A 28 -6.06 33.81 -6.96
N GLU A 29 -5.69 33.86 -8.24
CA GLU A 29 -6.54 33.36 -9.35
C GLU A 29 -6.78 31.85 -9.28
N ILE A 30 -5.77 31.06 -8.89
CA ILE A 30 -5.93 29.61 -8.67
C ILE A 30 -6.89 29.33 -7.51
N ALA A 31 -6.87 30.14 -6.45
CA ALA A 31 -7.73 29.95 -5.28
C ALA A 31 -9.22 30.24 -5.56
N GLU A 32 -9.53 31.19 -6.45
CA GLU A 32 -10.92 31.49 -6.84
C GLU A 32 -11.50 30.44 -7.81
N ASN A 33 -10.71 29.98 -8.80
CA ASN A 33 -11.12 28.91 -9.71
C ASN A 33 -11.22 27.53 -9.04
N ALA A 34 -10.52 27.31 -7.92
CA ALA A 34 -10.54 26.04 -7.20
C ALA A 34 -11.86 25.72 -6.47
N LYS A 35 -12.77 26.70 -6.28
CA LYS A 35 -14.01 26.48 -5.51
C LYS A 35 -15.07 25.64 -6.25
N THR A 36 -14.98 25.52 -7.58
CA THR A 36 -15.91 24.72 -8.40
C THR A 36 -15.37 23.32 -8.71
N LEU A 37 -14.07 23.08 -8.46
CA LEU A 37 -13.41 21.80 -8.71
C LEU A 37 -13.76 20.76 -7.64
N SER A 38 -13.88 19.50 -8.06
CA SER A 38 -13.95 18.37 -7.14
C SER A 38 -12.69 18.28 -6.27
N ALA A 39 -12.75 17.53 -5.16
CA ALA A 39 -11.58 17.30 -4.30
C ALA A 39 -10.41 16.69 -5.08
N SER A 40 -10.68 15.71 -5.96
CA SER A 40 -9.67 15.07 -6.81
C SER A 40 -9.01 16.06 -7.77
N GLU A 41 -9.78 16.93 -8.42
CA GLU A 41 -9.26 17.93 -9.36
C GLU A 41 -8.38 18.97 -8.65
N ARG A 42 -8.79 19.42 -7.45
CA ARG A 42 -7.97 20.32 -6.62
C ARG A 42 -6.62 19.70 -6.25
N VAL A 43 -6.60 18.41 -5.91
CA VAL A 43 -5.34 17.68 -5.65
C VAL A 43 -4.46 17.65 -6.89
N VAL A 44 -5.03 17.26 -8.04
CA VAL A 44 -4.28 17.16 -9.30
C VAL A 44 -3.70 18.52 -9.69
N GLU A 45 -4.47 19.59 -9.55
CA GLU A 45 -4.03 20.94 -9.87
C GLU A 45 -2.91 21.42 -8.94
N ALA A 46 -3.07 21.24 -7.63
CA ALA A 46 -2.05 21.60 -6.65
C ALA A 46 -0.71 20.89 -6.92
N VAL A 47 -0.79 19.58 -7.14
CA VAL A 47 0.37 18.75 -7.45
C VAL A 47 1.00 19.17 -8.77
N ARG A 48 0.20 19.35 -9.84
CA ARG A 48 0.70 19.76 -11.16
C ARG A 48 1.49 21.06 -11.07
N ASN A 49 0.95 22.06 -10.38
CA ASN A 49 1.55 23.39 -10.33
C ASN A 49 2.79 23.38 -9.46
N ILE A 50 2.68 22.89 -8.22
CA ILE A 50 3.80 22.93 -7.25
C ILE A 50 4.94 22.01 -7.69
N VAL A 51 4.66 20.79 -8.15
CA VAL A 51 5.71 19.83 -8.55
C VAL A 51 6.25 20.16 -9.95
N GLY A 52 5.38 20.60 -10.86
CA GLY A 52 5.76 21.00 -12.22
C GLY A 52 6.69 22.20 -12.23
N GLU A 53 6.40 23.23 -11.43
CA GLU A 53 7.24 24.44 -11.32
C GLU A 53 8.60 24.12 -10.69
N GLU A 54 8.63 23.37 -9.59
CA GLU A 54 9.87 23.11 -8.83
C GLU A 54 10.92 22.30 -9.62
N PHE A 55 10.48 21.36 -10.46
CA PHE A 55 11.38 20.42 -11.11
C PHE A 55 11.63 20.68 -12.60
N GLN A 56 11.18 21.83 -13.12
CA GLN A 56 11.60 22.26 -14.46
C GLN A 56 13.04 22.78 -14.49
N PRO A 57 13.78 22.55 -15.60
CA PRO A 57 13.42 21.77 -16.79
C PRO A 57 13.73 20.26 -16.68
N GLY A 58 14.25 19.78 -15.55
CA GLY A 58 14.78 18.41 -15.42
C GLY A 58 13.74 17.29 -15.38
N MET A 59 12.46 17.61 -15.12
CA MET A 59 11.36 16.66 -15.16
C MET A 59 10.75 16.58 -16.56
N ARG A 60 10.58 15.37 -17.08
CA ARG A 60 9.92 15.08 -18.36
C ARG A 60 8.41 14.91 -18.22
N ALA A 61 7.97 14.26 -17.15
CA ALA A 61 6.55 13.99 -16.93
C ALA A 61 6.24 13.75 -15.45
N LEU A 62 4.99 14.03 -15.09
CA LEU A 62 4.40 13.66 -13.80
C LEU A 62 3.18 12.78 -14.04
N ILE A 63 3.20 11.57 -13.50
CA ILE A 63 2.17 10.57 -13.70
C ILE A 63 1.43 10.35 -12.39
N LEU A 64 0.11 10.50 -12.41
CA LEU A 64 -0.80 10.09 -11.34
C LEU A 64 -1.18 8.62 -11.51
N THR A 65 -1.13 7.86 -10.43
CA THR A 65 -1.52 6.44 -10.39
C THR A 65 -2.40 6.14 -9.16
N GLY A 66 -2.72 4.86 -8.96
CA GLY A 66 -3.53 4.38 -7.85
C GLY A 66 -5.02 4.76 -7.97
N SER A 67 -5.73 4.71 -6.84
CA SER A 67 -7.19 4.91 -6.81
C SER A 67 -7.64 6.26 -7.32
N LEU A 68 -6.82 7.31 -7.18
CA LEU A 68 -7.18 8.66 -7.66
C LEU A 68 -7.14 8.73 -9.19
N ALA A 69 -6.22 8.01 -9.84
CA ALA A 69 -6.15 7.94 -11.29
C ALA A 69 -7.32 7.17 -11.93
N ARG A 70 -7.89 6.21 -11.17
CA ARG A 70 -9.03 5.38 -11.55
C ARG A 70 -10.40 5.97 -11.22
N ASP A 71 -10.44 7.16 -10.62
CA ASP A 71 -11.66 7.76 -10.06
C ASP A 71 -12.36 6.85 -9.01
N GLU A 72 -11.55 6.11 -8.24
CA GLU A 72 -11.96 5.19 -7.16
C GLU A 72 -11.43 5.63 -5.78
N ALA A 73 -11.00 6.88 -5.65
CA ALA A 73 -10.55 7.47 -4.39
C ALA A 73 -11.67 7.53 -3.35
N THR A 74 -11.33 7.19 -2.09
CA THR A 74 -12.27 7.27 -0.96
C THR A 74 -12.09 8.58 -0.22
N TRP A 75 -13.12 9.42 -0.22
CA TRP A 75 -13.14 10.70 0.49
C TRP A 75 -14.01 10.61 1.75
N LEU A 76 -13.39 10.83 2.90
CA LEU A 76 -14.04 10.90 4.21
C LEU A 76 -14.30 12.36 4.56
N HIS A 77 -15.44 12.63 5.20
CA HIS A 77 -15.80 13.98 5.64
C HIS A 77 -15.66 14.04 7.17
N GLU A 78 -14.71 14.82 7.66
CA GLU A 78 -14.44 14.96 9.09
C GLU A 78 -14.22 16.43 9.43
N LYS A 79 -14.92 16.94 10.46
CA LYS A 79 -14.71 18.29 11.02
C LYS A 79 -14.71 19.43 9.98
N GLY A 80 -15.60 19.35 8.98
CA GLY A 80 -15.71 20.35 7.92
C GLY A 80 -14.63 20.28 6.84
N ARG A 81 -13.83 19.21 6.81
CA ARG A 81 -12.78 18.95 5.82
C ARG A 81 -13.01 17.63 5.10
N GLN A 82 -12.41 17.49 3.92
CA GLN A 82 -12.41 16.24 3.16
C GLN A 82 -11.04 15.59 3.27
N ARG A 83 -10.99 14.40 3.86
CA ARG A 83 -9.78 13.60 4.02
C ARG A 83 -9.76 12.45 3.01
N LEU A 84 -8.67 12.30 2.28
CA LEU A 84 -8.46 11.12 1.44
C LEU A 84 -8.07 9.94 2.34
N ALA A 85 -8.82 8.83 2.30
CA ALA A 85 -8.54 7.66 3.14
C ALA A 85 -7.32 6.84 2.69
N GLY A 86 -6.78 7.15 1.50
CA GLY A 86 -5.56 6.57 0.95
C GLY A 86 -4.58 7.66 0.58
N ASP A 87 -3.54 7.26 -0.16
CA ASP A 87 -2.49 8.17 -0.60
C ASP A 87 -2.70 8.58 -2.05
N VAL A 88 -2.19 9.76 -2.41
CA VAL A 88 -2.01 10.19 -3.79
C VAL A 88 -0.67 9.64 -4.27
N GLU A 89 -0.69 8.66 -5.17
CA GLU A 89 0.54 8.05 -5.70
C GLU A 89 0.97 8.72 -7.00
N LEU A 90 2.20 9.25 -7.03
CA LEU A 90 2.78 9.95 -8.17
C LEU A 90 4.14 9.37 -8.55
N ILE A 91 4.40 9.36 -9.86
CA ILE A 91 5.70 9.04 -10.44
C ILE A 91 6.19 10.27 -11.20
N ALA A 92 7.31 10.85 -10.75
CA ALA A 92 7.99 11.95 -11.43
C ALA A 92 9.13 11.39 -12.27
N VAL A 93 9.03 11.51 -13.60
CA VAL A 93 10.01 10.98 -14.55
C VAL A 93 10.97 12.10 -14.92
N PHE A 94 12.23 11.98 -14.50
CA PHE A 94 13.31 12.93 -14.81
C PHE A 94 14.10 12.49 -16.03
N SER A 95 14.81 13.39 -16.70
CA SER A 95 15.65 13.02 -17.85
C SER A 95 16.70 11.97 -17.47
N GLU A 96 17.16 11.17 -18.43
CA GLU A 96 18.03 10.00 -18.17
C GLU A 96 19.33 10.38 -17.45
N HIS A 97 19.88 11.54 -17.78
CA HIS A 97 21.15 12.05 -17.26
C HIS A 97 20.99 13.00 -16.07
N ASP A 98 19.76 13.39 -15.73
CA ASP A 98 19.52 14.31 -14.63
C ASP A 98 19.70 13.61 -13.27
N ARG A 99 20.13 14.40 -12.29
CA ARG A 99 20.18 13.98 -10.89
C ARG A 99 18.75 13.91 -10.36
N LEU A 100 18.39 12.77 -9.78
CA LEU A 100 17.12 12.66 -9.09
C LEU A 100 17.15 13.57 -7.84
N PRO A 101 16.02 14.20 -7.49
CA PRO A 101 15.93 15.06 -6.31
C PRO A 101 16.28 14.30 -5.04
N SER A 102 16.88 15.01 -4.09
CA SER A 102 17.21 14.44 -2.78
C SER A 102 15.93 14.09 -2.00
N ALA A 103 16.03 13.17 -1.04
CA ALA A 103 14.91 12.84 -0.15
C ALA A 103 14.42 14.08 0.63
N GLY A 104 15.34 14.99 0.98
CA GLY A 104 15.00 16.26 1.65
C GLY A 104 14.19 17.20 0.74
N SER A 105 14.57 17.31 -0.53
CA SER A 105 13.85 18.10 -1.54
C SER A 105 12.43 17.55 -1.77
N ILE A 106 12.30 16.23 -1.93
CA ILE A 106 10.99 15.56 -2.05
C ILE A 106 10.14 15.80 -0.79
N ALA A 107 10.72 15.70 0.41
CA ALA A 107 9.98 15.94 1.65
C ALA A 107 9.53 17.40 1.79
N ALA A 108 10.36 18.37 1.39
CA ALA A 108 9.98 19.78 1.37
C ALA A 108 8.82 20.06 0.42
N LEU A 109 8.86 19.46 -0.77
CA LEU A 109 7.81 19.60 -1.77
C LEU A 109 6.48 19.00 -1.30
N LYS A 110 6.51 17.79 -0.73
CA LYS A 110 5.33 17.17 -0.12
C LYS A 110 4.69 18.08 0.93
N ARG A 111 5.49 18.67 1.83
CA ARG A 111 4.99 19.64 2.81
C ARG A 111 4.36 20.88 2.18
N ALA A 112 4.89 21.36 1.07
CA ALA A 112 4.31 22.50 0.35
C ALA A 112 2.94 22.16 -0.25
N VAL A 113 2.83 20.99 -0.89
CA VAL A 113 1.56 20.49 -1.44
C VAL A 113 0.55 20.23 -0.32
N ASP A 114 0.96 19.53 0.74
CA ASP A 114 0.12 19.23 1.90
C ASP A 114 -0.41 20.52 2.53
N LYS A 115 0.44 21.54 2.70
CA LYS A 115 0.04 22.85 3.23
C LYS A 115 -1.03 23.52 2.36
N TRP A 116 -0.81 23.58 1.04
CA TRP A 116 -1.76 24.20 0.12
C TRP A 116 -3.12 23.49 0.12
N LEU A 117 -3.10 22.15 0.13
CA LEU A 117 -4.32 21.35 0.17
C LEU A 117 -5.04 21.50 1.50
N HIS A 118 -4.30 21.56 2.61
CA HIS A 118 -4.85 21.79 3.94
C HIS A 118 -5.56 23.14 4.05
N GLU A 119 -4.95 24.21 3.52
CA GLU A 119 -5.55 25.55 3.42
C GLU A 119 -6.81 25.55 2.53
N SER A 120 -6.87 24.64 1.55
CA SER A 120 -8.04 24.41 0.69
C SER A 120 -9.10 23.46 1.29
N GLY A 121 -8.95 23.06 2.55
CA GLY A 121 -9.89 22.19 3.27
C GLY A 121 -9.74 20.69 2.97
N LEU A 122 -8.62 20.28 2.38
CA LEU A 122 -8.31 18.89 2.02
C LEU A 122 -7.19 18.33 2.89
N GLU A 123 -7.35 17.10 3.37
CA GLU A 123 -6.31 16.36 4.06
C GLU A 123 -5.90 15.15 3.21
N VAL A 124 -4.67 15.17 2.70
CA VAL A 124 -4.15 14.11 1.82
C VAL A 124 -2.73 13.76 2.21
N HIS A 125 -2.31 12.56 1.83
CA HIS A 125 -0.91 12.14 1.89
C HIS A 125 -0.36 11.95 0.48
N ILE A 126 0.76 12.61 0.18
CA ILE A 126 1.39 12.53 -1.13
C ILE A 126 2.54 11.52 -1.15
N GLY A 127 2.40 10.48 -1.96
CA GLY A 127 3.47 9.60 -2.42
C GLY A 127 4.08 10.15 -3.71
N LEU A 128 5.38 10.46 -3.71
CA LEU A 128 6.10 10.94 -4.90
C LEU A 128 7.37 10.13 -5.09
N SER A 129 7.42 9.41 -6.22
CA SER A 129 8.54 8.53 -6.58
C SER A 129 9.32 9.11 -7.76
N PRO A 130 10.51 9.70 -7.53
CA PRO A 130 11.36 10.17 -8.62
C PRO A 130 12.01 8.97 -9.33
N VAL A 131 11.85 8.89 -10.64
CA VAL A 131 12.38 7.81 -11.48
C VAL A 131 13.00 8.37 -12.77
N ARG A 132 13.66 7.49 -13.52
CA ARG A 132 14.17 7.78 -14.88
C ARG A 132 13.38 6.99 -15.92
N PRO A 133 13.39 7.37 -17.21
CA PRO A 133 12.75 6.64 -18.29
C PRO A 133 13.08 5.14 -18.32
N ARG A 134 14.30 4.75 -17.94
CA ARG A 134 14.68 3.34 -17.79
C ARG A 134 13.79 2.54 -16.83
N TYR A 135 13.19 3.17 -15.80
CA TYR A 135 12.24 2.51 -14.91
C TYR A 135 11.05 1.99 -15.71
N LEU A 136 10.42 2.86 -16.51
CA LEU A 136 9.29 2.50 -17.37
C LEU A 136 9.67 1.42 -18.40
N ARG A 137 10.81 1.60 -19.10
CA ARG A 137 11.32 0.61 -20.05
C ARG A 137 11.61 -0.76 -19.45
N SER A 138 11.87 -0.82 -18.13
CA SER A 138 12.18 -2.04 -17.40
C SER A 138 11.00 -2.61 -16.62
N LEU A 139 9.81 -2.02 -16.72
CA LEU A 139 8.63 -2.52 -16.02
C LEU A 139 8.38 -3.97 -16.41
N LYS A 140 8.12 -4.78 -15.40
CA LYS A 140 7.75 -6.19 -15.56
C LYS A 140 6.25 -6.34 -15.32
N PRO A 141 5.63 -7.41 -15.82
CA PRO A 141 4.26 -7.73 -15.45
C PRO A 141 4.14 -7.88 -13.94
N HIS A 142 3.33 -7.02 -13.33
CA HIS A 142 2.86 -7.08 -11.95
C HIS A 142 1.62 -6.19 -11.82
N ILE A 143 0.80 -6.38 -10.79
CA ILE A 143 -0.49 -5.70 -10.58
C ILE A 143 -0.34 -4.19 -10.71
N PHE A 144 0.60 -3.58 -9.98
CA PHE A 144 0.81 -2.13 -10.03
C PHE A 144 1.22 -1.64 -11.43
N ALA A 145 2.10 -2.35 -12.15
CA ALA A 145 2.51 -1.92 -13.48
C ALA A 145 1.34 -2.03 -14.47
N TYR A 146 0.54 -3.09 -14.37
CA TYR A 146 -0.66 -3.22 -15.20
C TYR A 146 -1.65 -2.08 -14.94
N GLU A 147 -1.98 -1.81 -13.66
CA GLU A 147 -2.87 -0.71 -13.30
C GLU A 147 -2.30 0.66 -13.70
N LEU A 148 -0.97 0.84 -13.66
CA LEU A 148 -0.30 2.05 -14.12
C LEU A 148 -0.44 2.26 -15.63
N LEU A 149 -0.36 1.21 -16.44
CA LEU A 149 -0.49 1.33 -17.90
C LEU A 149 -1.95 1.53 -18.33
N GLU A 150 -2.89 0.85 -17.67
CA GLU A 150 -4.32 0.94 -17.98
C GLU A 150 -4.95 2.27 -17.51
N HIS A 151 -4.52 2.79 -16.36
CA HIS A 151 -5.18 3.91 -15.70
C HIS A 151 -4.27 5.05 -15.27
N GLY A 152 -2.95 4.95 -15.51
CA GLY A 152 -2.02 6.03 -15.22
C GLY A 152 -2.36 7.27 -16.02
N ARG A 153 -2.38 8.43 -15.35
CA ARG A 153 -2.70 9.72 -15.98
C ARG A 153 -1.47 10.60 -15.97
N VAL A 154 -0.97 10.97 -17.15
CA VAL A 154 0.06 12.01 -17.24
C VAL A 154 -0.60 13.35 -16.95
N ILE A 155 -0.34 13.91 -15.77
CA ILE A 155 -0.94 15.17 -15.32
C ILE A 155 -0.06 16.38 -15.67
N TRP A 156 1.18 16.15 -16.14
CA TRP A 156 2.10 17.19 -16.58
C TRP A 156 3.20 16.62 -17.49
N GLY A 157 3.66 17.40 -18.47
CA GLY A 157 4.80 17.08 -19.34
C GLY A 157 4.49 16.18 -20.53
N ASP A 158 5.40 15.26 -20.85
CA ASP A 158 5.33 14.34 -21.99
C ASP A 158 4.16 13.35 -21.86
N LYS A 159 3.06 13.61 -22.60
CA LYS A 159 1.84 12.79 -22.60
C LYS A 159 2.07 11.35 -23.07
N ASN A 160 3.14 11.10 -23.82
CA ASN A 160 3.45 9.78 -24.38
C ASN A 160 4.44 8.99 -23.50
N ILE A 161 4.84 9.50 -22.33
CA ILE A 161 5.91 8.89 -21.52
C ILE A 161 5.63 7.43 -21.13
N LEU A 162 4.36 7.05 -20.94
CA LEU A 162 3.96 5.69 -20.60
C LEU A 162 4.14 4.70 -21.76
N SER A 163 4.22 5.17 -23.01
CA SER A 163 4.53 4.32 -24.18
C SER A 163 5.95 3.72 -24.14
N LEU A 164 6.81 4.23 -23.24
CA LEU A 164 8.13 3.63 -22.99
C LEU A 164 8.04 2.26 -22.32
N ALA A 165 6.93 1.96 -21.65
CA ALA A 165 6.76 0.70 -20.95
C ALA A 165 6.41 -0.44 -21.92
N PRO A 166 6.92 -1.66 -21.68
CA PRO A 166 6.47 -2.82 -22.43
C PRO A 166 4.99 -3.07 -22.17
N GLN A 167 4.26 -3.46 -23.21
CA GLN A 167 2.87 -3.89 -23.08
C GLN A 167 2.81 -5.32 -22.55
N PHE A 168 1.86 -5.58 -21.65
CA PHE A 168 1.57 -6.91 -21.14
C PHE A 168 0.09 -6.97 -20.72
N SER A 169 -0.45 -8.17 -20.70
CA SER A 169 -1.84 -8.49 -20.39
C SER A 169 -1.99 -8.97 -18.95
N PRO A 170 -3.22 -9.08 -18.42
CA PRO A 170 -3.48 -9.64 -17.09
C PRO A 170 -2.88 -11.04 -16.87
N VAL A 171 -2.84 -11.88 -17.91
CA VAL A 171 -2.33 -13.27 -17.79
C VAL A 171 -0.81 -13.33 -17.65
N ASP A 172 -0.11 -12.24 -17.99
CA ASP A 172 1.34 -12.15 -17.83
C ASP A 172 1.75 -11.84 -16.37
N ILE A 173 0.80 -11.39 -15.53
CA ILE A 173 1.03 -11.07 -14.13
C ILE A 173 1.33 -12.36 -13.36
N PRO A 174 2.50 -12.49 -12.70
CA PRO A 174 2.82 -13.68 -11.92
C PRO A 174 1.83 -13.87 -10.76
N LEU A 175 1.35 -15.10 -10.58
CA LEU A 175 0.43 -15.46 -9.48
C LEU A 175 0.98 -15.09 -8.08
N GLU A 176 2.30 -15.14 -7.89
CA GLU A 176 2.93 -14.74 -6.64
C GLU A 176 2.67 -13.25 -6.30
N ASP A 177 2.34 -12.41 -7.27
CA ASP A 177 2.00 -11.01 -7.02
C ASP A 177 0.66 -10.86 -6.29
N GLY A 178 -0.34 -11.66 -6.68
CA GLY A 178 -1.62 -11.78 -5.95
C GLY A 178 -1.40 -12.29 -4.52
N PHE A 179 -0.63 -13.36 -4.37
CA PHE A 179 -0.31 -13.91 -3.05
C PHE A 179 0.43 -12.90 -2.16
N ARG A 180 1.37 -12.12 -2.72
CA ARG A 180 2.06 -11.04 -2.00
C ARG A 180 1.08 -9.94 -1.57
N LEU A 181 0.13 -9.57 -2.43
CA LEU A 181 -0.90 -8.59 -2.11
C LEU A 181 -1.76 -9.06 -0.92
N LEU A 182 -2.21 -10.31 -0.94
CA LEU A 182 -2.94 -10.95 0.16
C LEU A 182 -2.13 -10.90 1.46
N MET A 183 -0.85 -11.31 1.42
CA MET A 183 0.03 -11.29 2.59
C MET A 183 0.26 -9.87 3.14
N ASN A 184 0.40 -8.87 2.28
CA ASN A 184 0.48 -7.47 2.71
C ASN A 184 -0.78 -7.03 3.45
N ARG A 185 -1.97 -7.42 2.97
CA ARG A 185 -3.24 -7.10 3.65
C ARG A 185 -3.39 -7.82 4.99
N ILE A 186 -2.98 -9.08 5.07
CA ILE A 186 -2.94 -9.85 6.33
C ILE A 186 -2.08 -9.12 7.35
N ILE A 187 -0.88 -8.67 6.96
CA ILE A 187 0.03 -7.90 7.83
C ILE A 187 -0.63 -6.61 8.33
N GLU A 188 -1.22 -5.82 7.43
CA GLU A 188 -1.85 -4.55 7.82
C GLU A 188 -3.03 -4.74 8.78
N LEU A 189 -3.86 -5.76 8.58
CA LEU A 189 -4.97 -6.06 9.49
C LEU A 189 -4.46 -6.58 10.83
N LEU A 190 -3.47 -7.47 10.82
CA LEU A 190 -2.83 -7.98 12.03
C LEU A 190 -2.20 -6.85 12.86
N GLU A 191 -1.50 -5.92 12.22
CA GLU A 191 -0.96 -4.73 12.87
C GLU A 191 -2.06 -3.87 13.51
N ALA A 192 -3.15 -3.60 12.78
CA ALA A 192 -4.28 -2.84 13.32
C ALA A 192 -4.90 -3.51 14.56
N LEU A 193 -4.98 -4.85 14.56
CA LEU A 193 -5.46 -5.63 15.70
C LEU A 193 -4.50 -5.55 16.88
N CYS A 194 -3.19 -5.60 16.65
CA CYS A 194 -2.17 -5.48 17.68
C CYS A 194 -2.15 -4.11 18.36
N THR A 195 -2.33 -3.04 17.58
CA THR A 195 -2.26 -1.64 18.04
C THR A 195 -3.56 -1.18 18.74
N SER A 196 -4.68 -1.85 18.50
CA SER A 196 -5.94 -1.55 19.17
C SER A 196 -5.87 -1.89 20.68
N GLN A 197 -6.09 -0.89 21.55
CA GLN A 197 -5.87 -1.00 23.00
C GLN A 197 -6.66 -2.15 23.67
N PRO A 198 -6.04 -2.94 24.58
CA PRO A 198 -6.76 -3.88 25.43
C PRO A 198 -7.73 -3.11 26.34
N GLY A 199 -9.04 -3.35 26.24
CA GLY A 199 -10.06 -2.76 27.11
C GLY A 199 -10.99 -1.72 26.46
N MET A 200 -10.65 -1.17 25.29
CA MET A 200 -11.59 -0.37 24.48
C MET A 200 -12.40 -1.21 23.48
N LEU A 201 -12.09 -2.51 23.39
CA LEU A 201 -12.96 -3.47 22.73
C LEU A 201 -14.17 -3.68 23.63
N THR A 202 -15.23 -2.90 23.43
CA THR A 202 -16.55 -3.45 23.76
C THR A 202 -16.63 -4.82 23.05
N PRO A 203 -17.06 -5.91 23.71
CA PRO A 203 -16.89 -7.29 23.22
C PRO A 203 -17.52 -7.63 21.86
N ARG A 204 -18.02 -6.65 21.11
CA ARG A 204 -18.80 -6.84 19.89
C ARG A 204 -18.30 -6.03 18.68
N ILE A 205 -17.47 -4.99 18.84
CA ILE A 205 -17.18 -4.03 17.76
C ILE A 205 -15.72 -3.56 17.79
N TYR A 206 -15.00 -3.66 16.66
CA TYR A 206 -13.63 -3.15 16.50
C TYR A 206 -13.57 -1.72 15.93
N SER A 207 -12.43 -1.06 16.14
CA SER A 207 -12.15 0.33 15.73
C SER A 207 -12.28 0.55 14.21
N GLU A 208 -12.46 1.82 13.81
CA GLU A 208 -12.50 2.25 12.42
C GLU A 208 -11.26 1.77 11.62
N LEU A 209 -10.08 1.78 12.24
CA LEU A 209 -8.85 1.30 11.62
C LEU A 209 -8.96 -0.19 11.24
N VAL A 210 -9.42 -1.03 12.18
CA VAL A 210 -9.58 -2.48 11.92
C VAL A 210 -10.66 -2.72 10.87
N HIS A 211 -11.77 -1.97 10.92
CA HIS A 211 -12.80 -2.04 9.90
C HIS A 211 -12.23 -1.70 8.52
N TYR A 212 -11.53 -0.58 8.37
CA TYR A 212 -10.94 -0.16 7.10
C TYR A 212 -9.93 -1.18 6.56
N ARG A 213 -9.06 -1.73 7.41
CA ARG A 213 -8.13 -2.80 6.99
C ARG A 213 -8.87 -4.09 6.61
N SER A 214 -10.00 -4.39 7.25
CA SER A 214 -10.87 -5.52 6.89
C SER A 214 -11.52 -5.33 5.52
N ILE A 215 -11.99 -4.13 5.20
CA ILE A 215 -12.50 -3.77 3.87
C ILE A 215 -11.42 -3.98 2.80
N LYS A 216 -10.20 -3.50 3.04
CA LYS A 216 -9.08 -3.71 2.11
C LYS A 216 -8.75 -5.19 1.91
N LEU A 217 -8.82 -5.99 2.98
CA LEU A 217 -8.58 -7.43 2.87
C LEU A 217 -9.64 -8.12 2.00
N TRP A 218 -10.94 -7.82 2.13
CA TRP A 218 -11.97 -8.37 1.23
C TRP A 218 -11.69 -8.06 -0.24
N ILE A 219 -11.39 -6.81 -0.55
CA ILE A 219 -11.13 -6.35 -1.93
C ILE A 219 -9.89 -7.05 -2.51
N ASP A 220 -8.81 -7.14 -1.75
CA ASP A 220 -7.56 -7.71 -2.24
C ASP A 220 -7.55 -9.25 -2.21
N MET A 221 -8.39 -9.88 -1.38
CA MET A 221 -8.73 -11.30 -1.53
C MET A 221 -9.40 -11.56 -2.87
N ALA A 222 -10.36 -10.73 -3.28
CA ALA A 222 -10.99 -10.87 -4.60
C ALA A 222 -9.98 -10.65 -5.73
N THR A 223 -9.09 -9.68 -5.55
CA THR A 223 -8.02 -9.36 -6.49
C THR A 223 -7.09 -10.54 -6.71
N SER A 224 -6.62 -11.14 -5.61
CA SER A 224 -5.74 -12.30 -5.65
C SER A 224 -6.48 -13.52 -6.22
N PHE A 225 -7.69 -13.80 -5.75
CA PHE A 225 -8.52 -14.89 -6.28
C PHE A 225 -8.73 -14.79 -7.80
N LEU A 226 -9.14 -13.62 -8.30
CA LEU A 226 -9.36 -13.40 -9.74
C LEU A 226 -8.07 -13.54 -10.55
N LEU A 227 -6.92 -13.11 -10.01
CA LEU A 227 -5.63 -13.34 -10.66
C LEU A 227 -5.32 -14.83 -10.81
N PHE A 228 -5.51 -15.62 -9.76
CA PHE A 228 -5.32 -17.08 -9.81
C PHE A 228 -6.32 -17.81 -10.72
N GLN A 229 -7.47 -17.21 -10.98
CA GLN A 229 -8.45 -17.70 -11.96
C GLN A 229 -8.14 -17.24 -13.39
N GLY A 230 -7.10 -16.42 -13.60
CA GLY A 230 -6.80 -15.82 -14.90
C GLY A 230 -7.85 -14.79 -15.37
N GLN A 231 -8.61 -14.22 -14.43
CA GLN A 231 -9.72 -13.29 -14.65
C GLN A 231 -9.49 -11.94 -13.95
N TYR A 232 -8.22 -11.52 -13.81
CA TYR A 232 -7.86 -10.28 -13.11
C TYR A 232 -8.43 -9.03 -13.81
N GLU A 233 -8.90 -8.08 -13.00
CA GLU A 233 -9.47 -6.80 -13.43
C GLU A 233 -8.80 -5.64 -12.67
N PRO A 234 -8.52 -4.48 -13.31
CA PRO A 234 -7.69 -3.43 -12.72
C PRO A 234 -8.40 -2.50 -11.73
N THR A 235 -9.74 -2.39 -11.79
CA THR A 235 -10.51 -1.49 -10.90
C THR A 235 -11.25 -2.27 -9.83
N TYR A 236 -11.52 -1.65 -8.68
CA TYR A 236 -12.31 -2.29 -7.62
C TYR A 236 -13.71 -2.66 -8.12
N ARG A 237 -14.32 -1.77 -8.88
CA ARG A 237 -15.66 -1.99 -9.45
C ARG A 237 -15.69 -3.18 -10.41
N ARG A 238 -14.76 -3.24 -11.37
CA ARG A 238 -14.67 -4.36 -12.33
C ARG A 238 -14.38 -5.69 -11.65
N ARG A 239 -13.52 -5.71 -10.63
CA ARG A 239 -13.27 -6.91 -9.81
C ARG A 239 -14.53 -7.42 -9.13
N ALA A 240 -15.31 -6.53 -8.50
CA ALA A 240 -16.56 -6.91 -7.86
C ALA A 240 -17.59 -7.44 -8.88
N ASP A 241 -17.73 -6.76 -10.03
CA ASP A 241 -18.64 -7.17 -11.10
C ASP A 241 -18.25 -8.54 -11.68
N LYS A 242 -16.95 -8.75 -11.93
CA LYS A 242 -16.42 -10.02 -12.45
C LYS A 242 -16.66 -11.18 -11.49
N LEU A 243 -16.41 -10.96 -10.20
CA LEU A 243 -16.66 -11.96 -9.18
C LEU A 243 -18.16 -12.32 -9.09
N ALA A 244 -19.04 -11.33 -9.21
CA ALA A 244 -20.49 -11.55 -9.22
C ALA A 244 -20.94 -12.37 -10.44
N GLN A 245 -20.40 -12.07 -11.63
CA GLN A 245 -20.65 -12.88 -12.84
C GLN A 245 -20.21 -14.34 -12.66
N MET A 246 -19.05 -14.57 -12.05
CA MET A 246 -18.56 -15.92 -11.76
C MET A 246 -19.47 -16.67 -10.78
N ALA A 247 -19.93 -16.01 -9.72
CA ALA A 247 -20.85 -16.62 -8.75
C ALA A 247 -22.19 -17.01 -9.39
N SER A 248 -22.80 -16.11 -10.19
CA SER A 248 -24.04 -16.41 -10.91
C SER A 248 -23.88 -17.56 -11.91
N SER A 249 -22.74 -17.62 -12.61
CA SER A 249 -22.47 -18.70 -13.57
C SER A 249 -22.28 -20.05 -12.87
N ALA A 250 -21.58 -20.08 -11.73
CA ALA A 250 -21.39 -21.30 -10.94
C ALA A 250 -22.72 -21.85 -10.37
N GLN A 251 -23.71 -20.99 -10.12
CA GLN A 251 -25.03 -21.39 -9.63
C GLN A 251 -25.93 -21.95 -10.76
N ALA A 252 -25.68 -21.55 -12.01
CA ALA A 252 -26.44 -22.00 -13.18
C ALA A 252 -26.01 -23.39 -13.69
N TYR A 253 -24.77 -23.81 -13.41
CA TYR A 253 -24.23 -25.10 -13.81
C TYR A 253 -23.95 -25.98 -12.58
N SER A 254 -24.83 -26.95 -12.32
CA SER A 254 -24.70 -27.90 -11.20
C SER A 254 -23.41 -28.73 -11.20
N ASP A 255 -22.74 -28.84 -12.35
CA ASP A 255 -21.53 -29.66 -12.53
C ASP A 255 -20.24 -28.83 -12.76
N GLY A 256 -20.31 -27.50 -12.61
CA GLY A 256 -19.21 -26.59 -12.95
C GLY A 256 -18.96 -25.50 -11.92
N VAL A 257 -18.81 -25.87 -10.65
CA VAL A 257 -18.38 -24.92 -9.61
C VAL A 257 -16.98 -24.46 -9.97
N ALA A 258 -16.80 -23.18 -10.30
CA ALA A 258 -15.47 -22.59 -10.42
C ALA A 258 -14.65 -23.03 -9.19
N ASP A 259 -13.46 -23.60 -9.39
CA ASP A 259 -12.62 -24.12 -8.30
C ASP A 259 -12.33 -22.99 -7.31
N ALA A 260 -13.16 -22.91 -6.28
CA ALA A 260 -13.21 -21.82 -5.33
C ALA A 260 -13.11 -22.41 -3.93
N PRO A 261 -12.17 -21.93 -3.10
CA PRO A 261 -11.95 -22.48 -1.76
C PRO A 261 -12.99 -22.00 -0.73
N ILE A 262 -13.98 -21.23 -1.17
CA ILE A 262 -14.95 -20.53 -0.33
C ILE A 262 -16.30 -20.44 -1.03
N LEU A 263 -17.36 -20.21 -0.26
CA LEU A 263 -18.71 -20.00 -0.77
C LEU A 263 -18.80 -18.69 -1.56
N LEU A 264 -18.77 -18.79 -2.89
CA LEU A 264 -18.71 -17.64 -3.81
C LEU A 264 -19.84 -16.63 -3.61
N ASP A 265 -21.07 -17.06 -3.33
CA ASP A 265 -22.21 -16.15 -3.10
C ASP A 265 -21.98 -15.23 -1.90
N ARG A 266 -21.53 -15.81 -0.79
CA ARG A 266 -21.20 -15.05 0.43
C ARG A 266 -20.01 -14.15 0.19
N PHE A 267 -18.96 -14.67 -0.44
CA PHE A 267 -17.73 -13.93 -0.72
C PHE A 267 -18.00 -12.71 -1.61
N THR A 268 -18.70 -12.91 -2.73
CA THR A 268 -19.13 -11.86 -3.65
C THR A 268 -19.88 -10.77 -2.92
N ARG A 269 -20.85 -11.13 -2.07
CA ARG A 269 -21.62 -10.14 -1.28
C ARG A 269 -20.72 -9.28 -0.40
N GLN A 270 -19.73 -9.88 0.29
CA GLN A 270 -18.79 -9.13 1.13
C GLN A 270 -17.90 -8.21 0.29
N VAL A 271 -17.43 -8.68 -0.86
CA VAL A 271 -16.59 -7.90 -1.79
C VAL A 271 -17.38 -6.72 -2.38
N SER A 272 -18.64 -6.91 -2.76
CA SER A 272 -19.51 -5.81 -3.21
C SER A 272 -19.72 -4.76 -2.12
N LEU A 273 -20.04 -5.18 -0.89
CA LEU A 273 -20.19 -4.26 0.24
C LEU A 273 -18.88 -3.49 0.54
N ALA A 274 -17.75 -4.19 0.50
CA ALA A 274 -16.43 -3.59 0.68
C ALA A 274 -16.09 -2.58 -0.42
N THR A 275 -16.43 -2.92 -1.66
CA THR A 275 -16.25 -2.06 -2.83
C THR A 275 -17.11 -0.80 -2.73
N ASP A 276 -18.39 -0.93 -2.37
CA ASP A 276 -19.28 0.21 -2.17
C ASP A 276 -18.81 1.15 -1.05
N TYR A 277 -18.32 0.59 0.06
CA TYR A 277 -17.67 1.38 1.11
C TYR A 277 -16.43 2.11 0.58
N LYS A 278 -15.55 1.40 -0.14
CA LYS A 278 -14.32 1.99 -0.69
C LYS A 278 -14.61 3.08 -1.72
N LEU A 279 -15.70 2.97 -2.47
CA LEU A 279 -16.13 3.97 -3.45
C LEU A 279 -17.00 5.08 -2.83
N GLY A 280 -17.11 5.13 -1.50
CA GLY A 280 -17.82 6.20 -0.78
C GLY A 280 -19.35 6.16 -0.93
N LYS A 281 -19.93 5.05 -1.40
CA LYS A 281 -21.38 4.89 -1.50
C LYS A 281 -22.04 4.65 -0.15
N THR A 282 -21.29 4.08 0.81
CA THR A 282 -21.73 3.90 2.18
C THR A 282 -21.31 5.10 3.03
N LYS A 283 -22.27 5.69 3.76
CA LYS A 283 -22.02 6.80 4.69
C LYS A 283 -21.79 6.27 6.11
N GLY A 284 -20.86 6.88 6.85
CA GLY A 284 -20.65 6.67 8.29
C GLY A 284 -19.29 6.06 8.65
N ILE A 285 -18.96 6.14 9.95
CA ILE A 285 -17.78 5.48 10.53
C ILE A 285 -18.07 3.98 10.57
N GLY A 286 -17.25 3.23 9.86
CA GLY A 286 -17.43 1.79 9.73
C GLY A 286 -16.89 1.05 10.95
N THR A 287 -17.59 -0.01 11.34
CA THR A 287 -17.12 -0.91 12.38
C THR A 287 -17.27 -2.37 11.93
N ILE A 288 -16.45 -3.27 12.47
CA ILE A 288 -16.55 -4.70 12.18
C ILE A 288 -16.90 -5.48 13.45
N SER A 289 -17.89 -6.37 13.32
CA SER A 289 -18.26 -7.27 14.42
C SER A 289 -17.26 -8.40 14.55
N LEU A 290 -17.11 -8.95 15.76
CA LEU A 290 -16.24 -10.11 15.99
C LEU A 290 -16.60 -11.31 15.09
N LYS A 291 -17.90 -11.56 14.88
CA LYS A 291 -18.38 -12.61 13.98
C LYS A 291 -17.89 -12.39 12.54
N ASN A 292 -18.00 -11.16 12.03
CA ASN A 292 -17.56 -10.84 10.68
C ASN A 292 -16.03 -10.89 10.55
N LEU A 293 -15.29 -10.51 11.60
CA LEU A 293 -13.83 -10.61 11.63
C LEU A 293 -13.36 -12.07 11.61
N ARG A 294 -13.95 -12.96 12.42
CA ARG A 294 -13.67 -14.41 12.33
C ARG A 294 -14.03 -14.94 10.94
N SER A 295 -15.18 -14.49 10.44
CA SER A 295 -15.66 -14.64 9.06
C SER A 295 -14.57 -14.45 8.01
N LEU A 296 -13.98 -13.26 8.08
CA LEU A 296 -12.89 -12.79 7.23
C LEU A 296 -11.61 -13.61 7.39
N ILE A 297 -11.20 -13.93 8.63
CA ILE A 297 -9.99 -14.73 8.86
C ILE A 297 -10.10 -16.12 8.24
N VAL A 298 -11.27 -16.78 8.37
CA VAL A 298 -11.53 -18.11 7.79
C VAL A 298 -11.49 -18.07 6.26
N ASP A 299 -12.12 -17.07 5.64
CA ASP A 299 -12.10 -16.93 4.19
C ASP A 299 -10.69 -16.62 3.68
N ALA A 300 -9.95 -15.73 4.36
CA ALA A 300 -8.56 -15.41 4.06
C ALA A 300 -7.65 -16.63 4.16
N HIS A 301 -7.84 -17.48 5.19
CA HIS A 301 -7.07 -18.72 5.34
C HIS A 301 -7.37 -19.71 4.23
N SER A 302 -8.63 -19.84 3.84
CA SER A 302 -9.07 -20.73 2.77
C SER A 302 -8.49 -20.31 1.41
N ILE A 303 -8.56 -19.01 1.07
CA ILE A 303 -7.90 -18.46 -0.12
C ILE A 303 -6.38 -18.66 -0.05
N TRP A 304 -5.75 -18.31 1.08
CA TRP A 304 -4.30 -18.46 1.26
C TRP A 304 -3.84 -19.90 1.04
N ARG A 305 -4.54 -20.90 1.61
CA ARG A 305 -4.22 -22.32 1.41
C ARG A 305 -4.35 -22.73 -0.06
N TRP A 306 -5.41 -22.27 -0.72
CA TRP A 306 -5.69 -22.58 -2.13
C TRP A 306 -4.67 -21.95 -3.09
N GLU A 307 -4.26 -20.71 -2.84
CA GLU A 307 -3.20 -20.03 -3.58
C GLU A 307 -1.84 -20.71 -3.36
N LEU A 308 -1.51 -21.02 -2.10
CA LEU A 308 -0.23 -21.63 -1.77
C LEU A 308 -0.07 -23.03 -2.34
N ARG A 309 -1.16 -23.83 -2.38
CA ARG A 309 -1.16 -25.13 -3.08
C ARG A 309 -0.77 -24.96 -4.55
N ARG A 310 -1.41 -24.02 -5.26
CA ARG A 310 -1.11 -23.74 -6.68
C ARG A 310 0.31 -23.24 -6.91
N LEU A 311 0.81 -22.37 -6.03
CA LEU A 311 2.19 -21.87 -6.12
C LEU A 311 3.25 -22.94 -5.84
N THR A 312 2.89 -24.01 -5.15
CA THR A 312 3.82 -25.05 -4.70
C THR A 312 3.61 -26.42 -5.33
N GLY A 313 2.51 -26.62 -6.08
CA GLY A 313 2.08 -27.93 -6.56
C GLY A 313 1.80 -28.91 -5.42
N SER A 314 1.32 -28.44 -4.27
CA SER A 314 1.06 -29.30 -3.11
C SER A 314 -0.32 -29.96 -3.21
N ASP A 315 -0.41 -31.20 -2.72
CA ASP A 315 -1.65 -31.98 -2.68
C ASP A 315 -2.70 -31.40 -1.73
N ASP A 316 -3.96 -31.79 -1.91
CA ASP A 316 -5.10 -31.29 -1.14
C ASP A 316 -5.02 -31.55 0.37
N GLY A 317 -4.33 -32.63 0.77
CA GLY A 317 -4.11 -33.00 2.17
C GLY A 317 -2.91 -32.32 2.84
N ALA A 318 -2.16 -31.45 2.14
CA ALA A 318 -0.97 -30.83 2.71
C ALA A 318 -1.30 -29.89 3.89
N ASP A 319 -0.54 -30.02 4.98
CA ASP A 319 -0.60 -29.10 6.12
C ASP A 319 -0.05 -27.71 5.73
N ASP A 320 -0.54 -26.67 6.43
CA ASP A 320 -0.10 -25.27 6.27
C ASP A 320 1.43 -25.14 6.34
N ASN A 321 2.06 -25.83 7.30
CA ASN A 321 3.49 -25.72 7.50
C ASN A 321 4.29 -26.34 6.36
N GLU A 322 3.78 -27.43 5.78
CA GLU A 322 4.45 -28.11 4.66
C GLU A 322 4.38 -27.26 3.40
N MET A 323 3.21 -26.73 3.06
CA MET A 323 3.03 -25.82 1.94
C MET A 323 3.90 -24.56 2.09
N LEU A 324 3.94 -23.99 3.29
CA LEU A 324 4.75 -22.81 3.58
C LEU A 324 6.25 -23.09 3.46
N LYS A 325 6.73 -24.24 3.94
CA LYS A 325 8.13 -24.67 3.78
C LYS A 325 8.50 -24.84 2.30
N ARG A 326 7.62 -25.45 1.50
CA ARG A 326 7.83 -25.59 0.04
C ARG A 326 7.91 -24.23 -0.63
N TRP A 327 6.98 -23.33 -0.30
CA TRP A 327 7.00 -21.97 -0.83
C TRP A 327 8.25 -21.20 -0.38
N LEU A 328 8.71 -21.30 0.86
CA LEU A 328 9.96 -20.67 1.30
C LEU A 328 11.16 -21.13 0.48
N LYS A 329 11.21 -22.43 0.16
CA LYS A 329 12.28 -23.06 -0.63
C LYS A 329 12.23 -22.74 -2.12
N SER A 330 11.06 -22.46 -2.70
CA SER A 330 10.91 -22.22 -4.15
C SER A 330 11.56 -20.93 -4.66
N GLN A 331 12.08 -20.08 -3.78
CA GLN A 331 12.65 -18.79 -4.17
C GLN A 331 14.00 -18.97 -4.87
N VAL A 332 14.17 -18.31 -6.02
CA VAL A 332 15.46 -18.22 -6.70
C VAL A 332 16.52 -17.61 -5.78
N ILE A 333 17.70 -18.24 -5.75
CA ILE A 333 18.83 -17.89 -4.87
C ILE A 333 19.25 -16.42 -5.02
N SER A 334 19.27 -15.89 -6.25
CA SER A 334 19.64 -14.50 -6.52
C SER A 334 18.69 -13.50 -5.84
N GLY A 335 17.38 -13.78 -5.83
CA GLY A 335 16.38 -12.97 -5.14
C GLY A 335 16.55 -13.01 -3.63
N ARG A 336 16.93 -14.17 -3.08
CA ARG A 336 17.20 -14.38 -1.67
C ARG A 336 18.42 -13.60 -1.19
N ILE A 337 19.55 -13.70 -1.91
CA ILE A 337 20.78 -12.94 -1.60
C ILE A 337 20.50 -11.44 -1.68
N ARG A 338 19.83 -10.97 -2.74
CA ARG A 338 19.45 -9.56 -2.88
C ARG A 338 18.59 -9.07 -1.72
N GLY A 339 17.62 -9.88 -1.28
CA GLY A 339 16.76 -9.57 -0.14
C GLY A 339 17.57 -9.36 1.15
N TRP A 340 18.48 -10.28 1.48
CA TRP A 340 19.33 -10.16 2.66
C TRP A 340 20.32 -8.99 2.57
N ALA A 341 20.89 -8.72 1.38
CA ALA A 341 21.75 -7.57 1.17
C ALA A 341 21.01 -6.24 1.38
N ALA A 342 19.76 -6.15 0.92
CA ALA A 342 18.91 -4.98 1.16
C ALA A 342 18.59 -4.80 2.65
N THR A 343 18.28 -5.89 3.37
CA THR A 343 18.09 -5.88 4.84
C THR A 343 19.35 -5.40 5.57
N ALA A 344 20.53 -5.93 5.21
CA ALA A 344 21.81 -5.52 5.80
C ALA A 344 22.09 -4.03 5.61
N LYS A 345 21.85 -3.52 4.39
CA LYS A 345 22.02 -2.09 4.07
C LYS A 345 21.11 -1.21 4.92
N ARG A 346 19.83 -1.59 5.08
CA ARG A 346 18.82 -0.82 5.82
C ARG A 346 19.02 -0.88 7.33
N TYR A 347 19.39 -2.04 7.87
CA TYR A 347 19.67 -2.19 9.29
C TYR A 347 20.98 -1.50 9.72
N GLY A 348 21.89 -1.32 8.76
CA GLY A 348 23.21 -0.72 8.95
C GLY A 348 24.29 -1.79 9.07
N LEU A 349 25.40 -1.61 8.34
CA LEU A 349 26.47 -2.61 8.22
C LEU A 349 27.08 -3.00 9.57
N ARG A 350 27.33 -2.02 10.46
CA ARG A 350 27.90 -2.27 11.79
C ARG A 350 26.98 -3.08 12.70
N ARG A 351 25.66 -2.86 12.62
CA ARG A 351 24.68 -3.62 13.42
C ARG A 351 24.45 -5.02 12.85
N SER A 352 24.59 -5.15 11.54
CA SER A 352 24.41 -6.41 10.80
C SER A 352 25.41 -7.49 11.19
N THR A 353 26.64 -7.15 11.61
CA THR A 353 27.66 -8.14 11.99
C THR A 353 27.22 -9.01 13.17
N ARG A 354 26.51 -8.44 14.15
CA ARG A 354 25.95 -9.17 15.29
C ARG A 354 24.80 -10.10 14.89
N MET A 355 24.10 -9.76 13.82
CA MET A 355 22.95 -10.54 13.32
C MET A 355 23.37 -11.59 12.27
N LEU A 356 24.60 -11.55 11.78
CA LEU A 356 25.07 -12.37 10.67
C LEU A 356 24.87 -13.89 10.89
N PRO A 357 25.21 -14.49 12.05
CA PRO A 357 24.99 -15.93 12.25
C PRO A 357 23.50 -16.31 12.11
N ARG A 358 22.61 -15.46 12.65
CA ARG A 358 21.16 -15.64 12.53
C ARG A 358 20.72 -15.51 11.08
N TRP A 359 21.20 -14.49 10.36
CA TRP A 359 20.83 -14.24 8.97
C TRP A 359 21.33 -15.32 8.03
N VAL A 360 22.50 -15.91 8.27
CA VAL A 360 22.97 -17.08 7.50
C VAL A 360 22.02 -18.26 7.69
N ARG A 361 21.68 -18.60 8.94
CA ARG A 361 20.72 -19.68 9.26
C ARG A 361 19.34 -19.43 8.65
N LEU A 362 18.81 -18.20 8.76
CA LEU A 362 17.53 -17.82 8.18
C LEU A 362 17.58 -17.74 6.65
N GLY A 363 18.73 -17.36 6.10
CA GLY A 363 18.99 -17.36 4.66
C GLY A 363 18.88 -18.74 4.05
N LEU A 364 19.21 -19.81 4.78
CA LEU A 364 18.95 -21.17 4.30
C LEU A 364 17.45 -21.48 4.18
N LYS A 365 16.61 -20.87 5.03
CA LYS A 365 15.15 -21.03 5.00
C LYS A 365 14.48 -20.22 3.88
N GLY A 366 14.80 -18.93 3.73
CA GLY A 366 14.14 -18.06 2.76
C GLY A 366 14.66 -16.63 2.74
N SER A 367 14.06 -15.77 1.90
CA SER A 367 14.33 -14.33 1.95
C SER A 367 13.64 -13.66 3.14
N PRO A 368 14.11 -12.46 3.56
CA PRO A 368 13.47 -11.70 4.64
C PRO A 368 11.97 -11.49 4.41
N ARG A 369 11.54 -11.19 3.17
CA ARG A 369 10.13 -11.00 2.83
C ARG A 369 9.30 -12.26 3.12
N ARG A 370 9.73 -13.40 2.59
CA ARG A 370 8.99 -14.65 2.74
C ARG A 370 8.94 -15.11 4.20
N LEU A 371 9.98 -14.85 4.98
CA LEU A 371 10.01 -15.13 6.42
C LEU A 371 9.03 -14.25 7.20
N VAL A 372 8.99 -12.94 6.92
CA VAL A 372 8.00 -12.04 7.55
C VAL A 372 6.58 -12.46 7.20
N TYR A 373 6.33 -12.84 5.94
CA TYR A 373 5.04 -13.38 5.52
C TYR A 373 4.68 -14.67 6.25
N ALA A 374 5.61 -15.63 6.34
CA ALA A 374 5.41 -16.88 7.07
C ALA A 374 4.95 -16.63 8.52
N VAL A 375 5.65 -15.76 9.24
CA VAL A 375 5.29 -15.36 10.61
C VAL A 375 3.93 -14.69 10.66
N ALA A 376 3.65 -13.76 9.74
CA ALA A 376 2.37 -13.05 9.69
C ALA A 376 1.18 -14.00 9.46
N SER A 377 1.27 -14.93 8.49
CA SER A 377 0.19 -15.91 8.23
C SER A 377 -0.04 -16.84 9.42
N GLN A 378 1.04 -17.38 9.99
CA GLN A 378 0.92 -18.29 11.15
C GLN A 378 0.28 -17.59 12.34
N LEU A 379 0.73 -16.37 12.64
CA LEU A 379 0.18 -15.57 13.73
C LEU A 379 -1.29 -15.21 13.44
N PHE A 380 -1.60 -14.74 12.24
CA PHE A 380 -2.93 -14.28 11.87
C PHE A 380 -3.98 -15.40 11.92
N PHE A 381 -3.68 -16.59 11.39
CA PHE A 381 -4.61 -17.70 11.39
C PHE A 381 -4.75 -18.37 12.76
N ALA A 382 -3.67 -18.38 13.57
CA ALA A 382 -3.76 -18.81 14.97
C ALA A 382 -4.68 -17.91 15.81
N MET A 383 -4.92 -16.65 15.40
CA MET A 383 -5.82 -15.76 16.15
C MET A 383 -7.26 -16.25 16.18
N ASN A 384 -7.72 -17.03 15.19
CA ASN A 384 -9.10 -17.51 15.16
C ASN A 384 -9.46 -18.29 16.43
N SER A 385 -8.51 -19.06 16.98
CA SER A 385 -8.66 -19.76 18.26
C SER A 385 -8.48 -18.90 19.52
N THR A 386 -7.94 -17.67 19.41
CA THR A 386 -7.65 -16.82 20.58
C THR A 386 -8.58 -15.64 20.76
N LEU A 387 -9.30 -15.27 19.71
CA LEU A 387 -10.25 -14.19 19.80
C LEU A 387 -11.31 -14.59 20.84
N PRO A 388 -11.51 -13.80 21.92
CA PRO A 388 -12.19 -14.28 23.12
C PRO A 388 -13.60 -14.77 22.82
N ASP A 389 -13.84 -16.07 23.02
CA ASP A 389 -15.18 -16.60 23.24
C ASP A 389 -15.45 -16.61 24.75
N LYS A 390 -15.93 -15.47 25.26
CA LYS A 390 -16.41 -15.21 26.63
C LYS A 390 -15.61 -15.73 27.85
N ASN A 391 -14.63 -16.65 27.78
CA ASN A 391 -14.16 -17.40 28.94
C ASN A 391 -12.76 -18.02 28.87
N ASP A 392 -11.94 -17.85 27.83
CA ASP A 392 -10.66 -18.60 27.74
C ASP A 392 -9.40 -17.74 27.88
N SER A 393 -8.58 -18.07 28.88
CA SER A 393 -7.33 -17.43 29.26
C SER A 393 -6.13 -18.03 28.48
N GLY A 394 -6.11 -17.82 27.16
CA GLY A 394 -4.92 -17.46 26.39
C GLY A 394 -3.61 -18.26 26.46
N SER A 395 -3.57 -19.51 26.93
CA SER A 395 -2.30 -20.24 27.14
C SER A 395 -1.76 -20.98 25.91
N GLY A 396 -2.62 -21.48 25.01
CA GLY A 396 -2.21 -22.34 23.88
C GLY A 396 -1.45 -21.65 22.74
N THR A 397 -1.68 -20.35 22.53
CA THR A 397 -1.03 -19.60 21.43
C THR A 397 0.35 -19.07 21.74
N GLY A 398 0.73 -18.97 23.02
CA GLY A 398 2.07 -18.52 23.39
C GLY A 398 3.17 -19.42 22.81
N LEU A 399 2.91 -20.74 22.71
CA LEU A 399 3.90 -21.74 22.31
C LEU A 399 4.14 -21.82 20.79
N LYS A 400 3.10 -21.67 19.96
CA LYS A 400 3.27 -21.56 18.50
C LYS A 400 3.80 -20.18 18.09
N ALA A 401 3.37 -19.13 18.78
CA ALA A 401 3.80 -17.77 18.48
C ALA A 401 5.29 -17.53 18.84
N SER A 402 5.78 -18.09 19.96
CA SER A 402 7.19 -17.99 20.34
C SER A 402 8.13 -18.70 19.36
N LEU A 403 7.68 -19.75 18.67
CA LEU A 403 8.46 -20.38 17.59
C LEU A 403 8.56 -19.47 16.35
N ALA A 404 7.49 -18.73 16.04
CA ALA A 404 7.44 -17.85 14.87
C ALA A 404 8.39 -16.63 14.99
N ILE A 405 8.60 -16.06 16.20
CA ILE A 405 9.55 -14.95 16.40
C ILE A 405 10.99 -15.35 16.01
N GLY A 406 11.31 -16.65 16.13
CA GLY A 406 12.60 -17.22 15.74
C GLY A 406 12.89 -17.14 14.24
N GLU A 407 11.88 -16.81 13.42
CA GLU A 407 11.97 -16.69 11.96
C GLU A 407 12.05 -15.25 11.46
N LEU A 408 11.78 -14.25 12.32
CA LEU A 408 11.90 -12.84 11.94
C LEU A 408 13.37 -12.46 11.66
N PRO A 409 13.64 -11.62 10.65
CA PRO A 409 14.98 -11.13 10.33
C PRO A 409 15.67 -10.45 11.52
N VAL A 410 14.93 -9.60 12.24
CA VAL A 410 15.41 -8.90 13.44
C VAL A 410 14.39 -9.09 14.57
N VAL A 411 14.91 -9.35 15.77
CA VAL A 411 14.13 -9.44 17.01
C VAL A 411 14.66 -8.34 17.92
N THR A 412 13.77 -7.50 18.44
CA THR A 412 14.11 -6.40 19.35
C THR A 412 13.76 -6.82 20.76
N ASN A 413 14.77 -7.10 21.60
CA ASN A 413 14.65 -7.56 22.99
C ASN A 413 13.88 -6.59 23.91
N SER A 414 12.57 -6.40 23.71
CA SER A 414 11.75 -5.43 24.46
C SER A 414 10.95 -6.07 25.60
N GLY A 415 11.16 -7.36 25.91
CA GLY A 415 10.46 -8.05 27.01
C GLY A 415 8.96 -8.29 26.78
N THR A 416 8.36 -7.69 25.74
CA THR A 416 6.96 -7.84 25.31
C THR A 416 6.72 -9.05 24.39
N GLU A 417 7.77 -9.83 24.11
CA GLU A 417 7.83 -10.91 23.10
C GLU A 417 7.02 -12.16 23.46
N ASN A 418 6.52 -12.28 24.70
CA ASN A 418 5.74 -13.45 25.13
C ASN A 418 4.25 -13.36 24.78
N SER A 419 3.80 -12.25 24.18
CA SER A 419 2.41 -12.08 23.73
C SER A 419 2.30 -12.10 22.21
N TRP A 420 1.17 -12.59 21.68
CA TRP A 420 0.88 -12.56 20.25
C TRP A 420 0.92 -11.12 19.69
N ARG A 421 0.52 -10.12 20.49
CA ARG A 421 0.58 -8.70 20.13
C ARG A 421 2.01 -8.21 19.99
N GLY A 422 2.89 -8.56 20.92
CA GLY A 422 4.32 -8.20 20.85
C GLY A 422 4.99 -8.79 19.61
N ILE A 423 4.69 -10.04 19.29
CA ILE A 423 5.19 -10.70 18.07
C ILE A 423 4.63 -10.01 16.82
N GLY A 424 3.33 -9.68 16.81
CA GLY A 424 2.70 -8.94 15.71
C GLY A 424 3.31 -7.55 15.49
N GLN A 425 3.64 -6.83 16.57
CA GLN A 425 4.34 -5.54 16.51
C GLN A 425 5.78 -5.70 15.98
N ALA A 426 6.52 -6.71 16.42
CA ALA A 426 7.86 -7.00 15.92
C ALA A 426 7.84 -7.38 14.43
N MET A 427 6.83 -8.15 14.01
CA MET A 427 6.59 -8.49 12.61
C MET A 427 6.29 -7.24 11.77
N ALA A 428 5.37 -6.38 12.22
CA ALA A 428 5.03 -5.12 11.54
C ALA A 428 6.26 -4.21 11.41
N TRP A 429 7.08 -4.10 12.46
CA TRP A 429 8.34 -3.36 12.39
C TRP A 429 9.28 -3.91 11.31
N ASN A 430 9.48 -5.24 11.24
CA ASN A 430 10.31 -5.85 10.19
C ASN A 430 9.73 -5.57 8.78
N TYR A 431 8.40 -5.58 8.64
CA TYR A 431 7.72 -5.27 7.39
C TYR A 431 7.99 -3.82 6.95
N HIS A 432 7.73 -2.82 7.81
CA HIS A 432 7.95 -1.41 7.47
C HIS A 432 9.42 -1.09 7.20
N GLN A 433 10.33 -1.61 8.03
CA GLN A 433 11.75 -1.30 7.90
C GLN A 433 12.37 -1.90 6.64
N PHE A 434 12.03 -3.15 6.31
CA PHE A 434 12.75 -3.89 5.27
C PHE A 434 11.97 -4.09 3.99
N LEU A 435 10.64 -4.10 4.04
CA LEU A 435 9.82 -4.66 2.95
C LEU A 435 8.90 -3.63 2.29
N GLU A 436 8.26 -2.75 3.06
CA GLU A 436 7.22 -1.83 2.55
C GLU A 436 7.71 -0.98 1.37
N SER A 437 8.93 -0.43 1.45
CA SER A 437 9.54 0.37 0.39
C SER A 437 10.35 -0.44 -0.63
N THR A 438 10.17 -1.77 -0.67
CA THR A 438 10.79 -2.66 -1.67
C THR A 438 9.76 -3.17 -2.68
N ARG A 439 8.66 -2.45 -2.91
CA ARG A 439 7.70 -2.73 -4.01
C ARG A 439 8.52 -2.92 -5.29
N SER A 440 8.52 -4.15 -5.80
CA SER A 440 9.39 -4.67 -6.85
C SER A 440 8.55 -5.10 -8.02
#